data_AF-A0A1Q8SSM5-F1
#
_entry.id   AF-A0A1Q8SSM5-F1
#
_cell.length_a   1.000
_cell.length_b   1.000
_cell.length_c   1.000
_cell.angle_alpha   90.00
_cell.angle_beta   90.00
_cell.angle_gamma   90.00
#
_symmetry.space_group_name_H-M   'P 1'
#
loop_
_entity.id
_entity.type
_entity.pdbx_description
1 polymer ?
#
loop_
_entity_poly.entity_id
_entity_poly.type
_entity_poly.pdbx_seq_one_letter_code
_entity_poly.pdbx_strand_id
1 'polypeptide(L)'
;MLRFLVPFVTLIVFMGYTIFAIATSDQTLGQFAGDLMRRPTTALVVFDVYLALLMIATWMFFDARRRGHGIGYLLVFYVITFCFGSAGPLAYLTLRGWRDYRQMRVGSRASDTTT
;
A
#
# COMPACT_ATOMS: atom_id res chain seq x y z
N MET A 1 -3.99 -15.97 9.82
CA MET A 1 -3.14 -14.92 10.42
C MET A 1 -2.08 -14.39 9.44
N LEU A 2 -1.38 -15.25 8.69
CA LEU A 2 -0.31 -14.83 7.76
C LEU A 2 -0.71 -13.74 6.75
N ARG A 3 -1.97 -13.77 6.27
CA ARG A 3 -2.49 -12.85 5.22
C ARG A 3 -2.49 -11.37 5.60
N PHE A 4 -2.59 -11.01 6.87
CA PHE A 4 -2.48 -9.61 7.32
C PHE A 4 -1.08 -9.29 7.85
N LEU A 5 -0.39 -10.28 8.42
CA LEU A 5 0.89 -10.08 9.09
C LEU A 5 1.98 -9.68 8.09
N VAL A 6 2.02 -10.33 6.92
CA VAL A 6 2.99 -10.05 5.86
C VAL A 6 2.91 -8.60 5.39
N PRO A 7 1.77 -8.09 4.86
CA PRO A 7 1.72 -6.70 4.39
C PRO A 7 1.94 -5.69 5.52
N PHE A 8 1.56 -6.02 6.76
CA PHE A 8 1.78 -5.15 7.91
C PHE A 8 3.25 -5.01 8.28
N VAL A 9 3.98 -6.13 8.38
CA VAL A 9 5.42 -6.11 8.67
C VAL A 9 6.17 -5.40 7.55
N THR A 10 5.83 -5.70 6.29
CA THR A 10 6.43 -4.99 5.14
C THR A 10 6.15 -3.49 5.18
N LEU A 11 4.94 -3.08 5.56
CA LEU A 11 4.60 -1.66 5.72
C LEU A 11 5.46 -0.99 6.80
N ILE A 12 5.65 -1.63 7.95
CA ILE A 12 6.48 -1.09 9.04
C ILE A 12 7.93 -0.94 8.58
N VAL A 13 8.49 -1.98 7.96
CA VAL A 13 9.88 -1.96 7.46
C VAL A 13 10.04 -0.88 6.39
N PHE A 14 9.11 -0.80 5.44
CA PHE A 14 9.15 0.20 4.37
C PHE A 14 9.04 1.63 4.90
N MET A 15 8.10 1.89 5.82
CA MET A 15 7.93 3.22 6.43
C MET A 15 9.12 3.59 7.30
N GLY A 16 9.65 2.65 8.09
CA GLY A 16 10.86 2.86 8.89
C GLY A 16 12.06 3.24 8.03
N TYR A 17 12.28 2.51 6.93
CA TYR A 17 13.33 2.83 5.98
C TYR A 17 13.10 4.18 5.28
N THR A 18 11.86 4.49 4.90
CA THR A 18 11.50 5.78 4.26
C THR A 18 11.80 6.96 5.19
N ILE A 19 11.40 6.86 6.46
CA ILE A 19 11.68 7.89 7.47
C ILE A 19 13.19 8.03 7.69
N PHE A 20 13.90 6.91 7.84
CA PHE A 20 15.35 6.92 7.99
C PHE A 20 16.06 7.57 6.79
N ALA A 21 15.65 7.23 5.57
CA ALA A 21 16.21 7.79 4.35
C ALA A 21 15.96 9.30 4.25
N ILE A 22 14.73 9.76 4.55
CA ILE A 22 14.40 11.20 4.56
C ILE A 22 15.17 11.93 5.65
N ALA A 23 15.28 11.35 6.86
CA ALA A 23 15.96 11.98 7.99
C ALA A 23 17.48 12.08 7.81
N THR A 24 18.08 11.16 7.05
CA THR A 24 19.53 11.12 6.78
C THR A 24 19.88 11.84 5.46
N SER A 25 18.90 12.20 4.65
CA SER A 25 19.13 12.84 3.35
C SER A 25 19.28 14.35 3.51
N ASP A 26 20.42 14.88 3.09
CA ASP A 26 20.63 16.33 2.93
C ASP A 26 19.77 16.93 1.81
N GLN A 27 19.21 16.08 0.95
CA GLN A 27 18.45 16.47 -0.23
C GLN A 27 16.95 16.30 0.00
N THR A 28 16.16 17.22 -0.52
CA THR A 28 14.69 17.08 -0.50
C THR A 28 14.23 15.98 -1.47
N LEU A 29 13.08 15.35 -1.20
CA LEU A 29 12.47 14.34 -2.08
C LEU A 29 12.30 14.84 -3.53
N GLY A 30 11.94 16.11 -3.70
CA GLY A 30 11.78 16.72 -5.03
C GLY A 30 13.10 16.87 -5.78
N GLN A 31 14.18 17.24 -5.08
CA GLN A 31 15.52 17.31 -5.68
C GLN A 31 16.02 15.92 -6.09
N PHE A 32 15.85 14.93 -5.21
CA PHE A 32 16.15 13.53 -5.52
C PHE A 32 15.39 13.05 -6.76
N ALA A 33 14.09 13.29 -6.83
CA ALA A 33 13.26 12.94 -7.99
C ALA A 33 13.72 13.65 -9.28
N GLY A 34 14.09 14.93 -9.19
CA GLY A 34 14.64 15.68 -10.31
C GLY A 34 15.96 15.09 -10.83
N ASP A 35 16.85 14.69 -9.93
CA ASP A 35 18.13 14.08 -10.31
C ASP A 35 17.96 12.67 -10.89
N LEU A 36 16.97 11.91 -10.41
CA LEU A 36 16.53 10.65 -11.01
C LEU A 36 16.07 10.83 -12.46
N MET A 37 15.35 11.91 -12.76
CA MET A 37 14.85 12.20 -14.11
C MET A 37 15.93 12.75 -15.04
N ARG A 38 16.94 13.45 -14.51
CA ARG A 38 18.06 14.01 -15.29
C ARG A 38 18.97 12.93 -15.89
N ARG A 39 19.05 11.75 -15.26
CA ARG A 39 19.84 10.64 -15.78
C ARG A 39 18.93 9.66 -16.51
N PRO A 40 19.19 9.37 -17.80
CA PRO A 40 18.29 8.54 -18.62
C PRO A 40 18.15 7.10 -18.09
N THR A 41 19.20 6.56 -17.47
CA THR A 41 19.19 5.20 -16.91
C THR A 41 18.32 5.08 -15.67
N THR A 42 18.28 6.10 -14.80
CA THR A 42 17.43 6.11 -13.60
C THR A 42 16.00 6.54 -13.91
N ALA A 43 15.81 7.37 -14.93
CA ALA A 43 14.48 7.75 -15.41
C ALA A 43 13.67 6.52 -15.87
N LEU A 44 14.30 5.53 -16.51
CA LEU A 44 13.65 4.26 -16.87
C LEU A 44 13.05 3.54 -15.66
N VAL A 45 13.79 3.48 -14.55
CA VAL A 45 13.31 2.86 -13.29
C VAL A 45 12.13 3.64 -12.72
N VAL A 46 12.17 4.98 -12.78
CA VAL A 46 11.06 5.84 -12.34
C VAL A 46 9.80 5.58 -13.17
N PHE A 47 9.93 5.47 -14.50
CA PHE A 47 8.80 5.13 -15.37
C PHE A 47 8.22 3.76 -15.04
N ASP A 48 9.07 2.76 -14.83
CA ASP A 48 8.64 1.41 -14.45
C ASP A 48 7.86 1.42 -13.13
N VAL A 49 8.36 2.12 -12.12
CA VAL A 49 7.67 2.29 -10.83
C VAL A 49 6.32 2.97 -11.01
N TYR A 50 6.21 4.03 -11.81
CA TYR A 50 4.92 4.68 -12.05
C TYR A 50 3.93 3.77 -12.77
N LEU A 51 4.39 2.98 -13.73
CA LEU A 51 3.55 2.01 -14.42
C LEU A 51 3.07 0.91 -13.46
N ALA A 52 3.96 0.41 -12.61
CA ALA A 52 3.61 -0.54 -11.56
C ALA A 52 2.58 0.04 -10.59
N LEU A 53 2.75 1.29 -10.14
CA LEU A 53 1.78 1.97 -9.27
C LEU A 53 0.43 2.16 -9.95
N LEU A 54 0.40 2.49 -11.24
CA LEU A 54 -0.84 2.61 -12.00
C LEU A 54 -1.57 1.26 -12.10
N MET A 55 -0.84 0.19 -12.40
CA MET A 55 -1.40 -1.15 -12.45
C MET A 55 -1.96 -1.60 -11.09
N ILE A 56 -1.23 -1.30 -10.00
CA ILE A 56 -1.68 -1.58 -8.64
C ILE A 56 -2.91 -0.74 -8.28
N ALA A 57 -2.94 0.55 -8.65
CA ALA A 57 -4.10 1.41 -8.42
C ALA A 57 -5.34 0.89 -9.17
N THR A 58 -5.20 0.52 -10.44
CA THR A 58 -6.28 -0.12 -11.21
C THR A 58 -6.75 -1.41 -10.55
N TRP A 59 -5.83 -2.25 -10.06
CA TRP A 59 -6.19 -3.45 -9.32
C TRP A 59 -6.97 -3.14 -8.03
N MET A 60 -6.52 -2.17 -7.23
CA MET A 60 -7.22 -1.73 -6.01
C MET A 60 -8.62 -1.22 -6.32
N PHE A 61 -8.79 -0.47 -7.42
CA PHE A 61 -10.09 0.00 -7.87
C PHE A 61 -11.07 -1.16 -8.11
N PHE A 62 -10.64 -2.15 -8.90
CA PHE A 62 -11.48 -3.31 -9.19
C PHE A 62 -11.73 -4.18 -7.96
N ASP A 63 -10.75 -4.39 -7.08
CA ASP A 63 -10.92 -5.18 -5.85
C ASP A 63 -11.92 -4.52 -4.87
N ALA A 64 -11.80 -3.21 -4.66
CA ALA A 64 -12.72 -2.46 -3.80
C ALA A 64 -14.14 -2.45 -4.37
N ARG A 65 -14.28 -2.29 -5.70
CA ARG A 65 -15.59 -2.31 -6.37
C ARG A 65 -16.25 -3.69 -6.28
N ARG A 66 -15.49 -4.77 -6.42
CA ARG A 66 -15.98 -6.15 -6.21
C ARG A 66 -16.45 -6.40 -4.77
N ARG A 67 -15.90 -5.69 -3.79
CA ARG A 67 -16.21 -5.83 -2.36
C ARG A 67 -17.26 -4.83 -1.85
N GLY A 68 -17.84 -4.02 -2.73
CA GLY A 68 -18.85 -3.02 -2.37
C GLY A 68 -18.30 -1.85 -1.56
N HIS A 69 -16.98 -1.60 -1.58
CA HIS A 69 -16.41 -0.41 -0.91
C HIS A 69 -16.56 0.82 -1.80
N GLY A 70 -16.91 1.96 -1.18
CA GLY A 70 -17.06 3.24 -1.87
C GLY A 70 -15.73 3.83 -2.34
N ILE A 71 -15.78 4.65 -3.39
CA ILE A 71 -14.61 5.32 -3.99
C ILE A 71 -13.88 6.21 -2.97
N GLY A 72 -14.58 6.81 -2.01
CA GLY A 72 -13.97 7.62 -0.95
C GLY A 72 -12.97 6.85 -0.08
N TYR A 73 -13.19 5.54 0.14
CA TYR A 73 -12.24 4.68 0.85
C TYR A 73 -10.93 4.53 0.07
N LEU A 74 -11.01 4.34 -1.25
CA LEU A 74 -9.84 4.22 -2.12
C LEU A 74 -9.03 5.51 -2.23
N LEU A 75 -9.72 6.65 -2.17
CA LEU A 75 -9.11 7.97 -2.36
C LEU A 75 -8.01 8.23 -1.33
N VAL A 76 -8.23 7.85 -0.07
CA VAL A 76 -7.22 7.94 1.00
C VAL A 76 -5.98 7.11 0.66
N PHE A 77 -6.16 5.88 0.17
CA PHE A 77 -5.03 5.04 -0.22
C PHE A 77 -4.30 5.60 -1.43
N TYR A 78 -5.01 6.15 -2.43
CA TYR A 78 -4.37 6.76 -3.60
C TYR A 78 -3.53 7.99 -3.26
N VAL A 79 -3.98 8.83 -2.32
CA VAL A 79 -3.16 9.94 -1.83
C VAL A 79 -1.88 9.42 -1.18
N ILE A 80 -1.97 8.39 -0.34
CA ILE A 80 -0.79 7.77 0.27
C ILE A 80 0.12 7.13 -0.78
N THR A 81 -0.45 6.42 -1.76
CA THR A 81 0.28 5.82 -2.89
C THR A 81 0.99 6.88 -3.72
N PHE A 82 0.36 8.03 -3.94
CA PHE A 82 0.97 9.12 -4.70
C PHE A 82 2.17 9.73 -3.97
N CYS A 83 2.07 9.88 -2.64
CA CYS A 83 3.16 10.45 -1.83
C CYS A 83 4.29 9.46 -1.54
N PHE A 84 3.98 8.18 -1.31
CA PHE A 84 4.91 7.19 -0.76
C PHE A 84 5.08 5.93 -1.63
N GLY A 85 4.46 5.90 -2.81
CA GLY A 85 4.48 4.74 -3.70
C GLY A 85 3.82 3.52 -3.06
N SER A 86 4.63 2.53 -2.68
CA SER A 86 4.16 1.22 -2.22
C SER A 86 3.47 1.23 -0.84
N ALA A 87 3.54 2.31 -0.06
CA ALA A 87 2.87 2.38 1.25
C ALA A 87 1.34 2.28 1.15
N GLY A 88 0.73 2.93 0.14
CA GLY A 88 -0.74 2.93 -0.02
C GLY A 88 -1.32 1.54 -0.29
N PRO A 89 -0.78 0.76 -1.25
CA PRO A 89 -1.21 -0.61 -1.51
C PRO A 89 -0.94 -1.57 -0.34
N LEU A 90 0.21 -1.41 0.35
CA LEU A 90 0.53 -2.21 1.53
C LEU A 90 -0.45 -1.95 2.69
N ALA A 91 -0.80 -0.68 2.93
CA ALA A 91 -1.81 -0.30 3.90
C ALA A 91 -3.19 -0.88 3.53
N TYR A 92 -3.56 -0.84 2.24
CA TYR A 92 -4.80 -1.44 1.75
C TYR A 92 -4.84 -2.95 2.00
N LEU A 93 -3.78 -3.68 1.64
CA LEU A 93 -3.66 -5.13 1.85
C LEU A 93 -3.71 -5.48 3.34
N THR A 94 -3.07 -4.69 4.18
CA THR A 94 -3.09 -4.85 5.64
C THR A 94 -4.52 -4.72 6.18
N LEU A 95 -5.22 -3.64 5.83
CA LEU A 95 -6.56 -3.38 6.34
C LEU A 95 -7.57 -4.40 5.80
N ARG A 96 -7.42 -4.79 4.53
CA ARG A 96 -8.19 -5.90 3.94
C ARG A 96 -7.95 -7.21 4.68
N GLY A 97 -6.70 -7.60 4.89
CA GLY A 97 -6.35 -8.83 5.60
C GLY A 97 -6.90 -8.89 7.03
N TRP A 98 -6.93 -7.74 7.71
CA TRP A 98 -7.53 -7.64 9.04
C TRP A 98 -9.05 -7.82 9.03
N ARG A 99 -9.76 -7.21 8.07
CA ARG A 99 -11.22 -7.37 7.91
C ARG A 99 -11.59 -8.82 7.62
N ASP A 100 -10.87 -9.47 6.70
CA ASP A 100 -11.08 -10.87 6.36
C ASP A 100 -10.86 -11.77 7.59
N TYR A 101 -9.81 -11.51 8.39
CA TYR A 101 -9.55 -12.24 9.65
C TYR A 101 -10.65 -12.05 10.70
N ARG A 102 -11.17 -10.82 10.85
CA ARG A 102 -12.26 -10.52 11.80
C ARG A 102 -13.52 -11.29 11.44
N GLN A 103 -13.89 -11.33 10.16
CA GLN A 103 -15.09 -12.03 9.69
C GLN A 103 -15.00 -13.55 9.94
N MET A 104 -13.84 -14.16 9.68
CA MET A 104 -13.61 -15.59 9.99
C MET A 104 -13.78 -15.90 11.48
N ARG A 105 -13.24 -15.05 12.37
CA ARG A 105 -13.37 -15.24 13.82
C ARG A 105 -14.79 -15.10 14.34
N VAL A 106 -15.55 -14.15 13.79
CA VAL A 106 -16.95 -13.95 14.18
C VAL A 106 -17.81 -15.13 13.71
N GLY A 107 -17.60 -15.61 12.47
CA GLY A 107 -18.30 -16.77 11.94
C GLY A 107 -18.06 -18.05 12.76
N SER A 108 -16.79 -18.31 13.13
CA SER A 108 -16.44 -19.47 13.96
C SER A 108 -17.05 -19.43 15.37
N ARG A 109 -17.31 -18.23 15.92
CA ARG A 109 -17.89 -18.06 17.25
C ARG A 109 -19.42 -18.23 17.24
N ALA A 110 -20.07 -17.92 16.12
CA ALA A 110 -21.51 -18.11 15.95
C ALA A 110 -21.89 -19.59 15.80
N SER A 111 -21.05 -20.40 15.14
CA SER A 111 -21.27 -21.85 15.03
C SER A 111 -21.19 -22.57 16.38
N ASP A 112 -20.25 -22.17 17.26
CA ASP A 112 -20.07 -22.79 18.58
C ASP A 112 -21.20 -22.46 19.59
N THR A 113 -22.02 -21.44 19.32
CA THR A 113 -23.12 -21.02 20.23
C THR A 113 -24.44 -21.71 19.88
N THR A 114 -24.52 -22.41 18.74
CA THR A 114 -25.76 -23.03 18.23
C THR A 114 -25.81 -24.56 18.42
N THR A 115 -24.80 -25.13 19.09
CA THR A 115 -24.72 -26.55 19.51
C THR A 115 -24.65 -26.64 21.01
#